data_AF-A0A5K7TRC4-F1
#
_entry.id   AF-A0A5K7TRC4-F1
#
_cell.length_a   1.000
_cell.length_b   1.000
_cell.length_c   1.000
_cell.angle_alpha   90.00
_cell.angle_beta   90.00
_cell.angle_gamma   90.00
#
_symmetry.space_group_name_H-M   'P 1'
#
loop_
_entity.id
_entity.type
_entity.pdbx_description
1 polymer ?
#
loop_
_entity_poly.entity_id
_entity_poly.type
_entity_poly.pdbx_seq_one_letter_code
_entity_poly.pdbx_strand_id
1 'polypeptide(L)'
;MQPDSLSIDGLAIHPTRTESSAIREHLKKLPVFSDYASEVDAVLNIMDHCRQWLPEEVGAELSNAALQYNDAIYQVISHYGARQLVAQFRSYTGLETAADVQVIAAFALANAVHALCGLAEHLIAQGQEIPALEYYQMHLCCIEDYVPGASVWLDPEASAACCEIGDLASAASRHADRKIDGVLSGIARRTELASRDRAIEGKALELVRAGTARHNLNSKLRAWQERETGASLSKVQMGEVLKRIPWLM
;
A
#
# COMPACT_ATOMS: atom_id res chain seq x y z
N MET A 1 -5.24 13.70 -28.54
CA MET A 1 -5.73 12.78 -27.48
C MET A 1 -6.04 13.64 -26.27
N GLN A 2 -7.24 13.57 -25.72
CA GLN A 2 -7.48 14.18 -24.40
C GLN A 2 -6.57 13.47 -23.40
N PRO A 3 -5.90 14.19 -22.49
CA PRO A 3 -5.24 13.54 -21.37
C PRO A 3 -6.36 12.93 -20.53
N ASP A 4 -6.41 11.61 -20.47
CA ASP A 4 -7.39 10.89 -19.67
C ASP A 4 -7.22 11.36 -18.23
N SER A 5 -8.22 12.08 -17.73
CA SER A 5 -8.31 12.39 -16.32
C SER A 5 -8.31 11.07 -15.56
N LEU A 6 -7.28 10.84 -14.74
CA LEU A 6 -7.21 9.66 -13.88
C LEU A 6 -8.47 9.62 -13.02
N SER A 7 -9.24 8.53 -13.11
CA SER A 7 -10.52 8.40 -12.42
C SER A 7 -10.41 7.39 -11.31
N ILE A 8 -10.79 7.77 -10.09
CA ILE A 8 -10.92 6.85 -8.97
C ILE A 8 -12.41 6.71 -8.65
N ASP A 9 -12.95 5.51 -8.89
CA ASP A 9 -14.37 5.20 -8.64
C ASP A 9 -15.34 6.28 -9.19
N GLY A 10 -15.13 6.67 -10.45
CA GLY A 10 -15.95 7.68 -11.12
C GLY A 10 -15.64 9.14 -10.76
N LEU A 11 -14.73 9.41 -9.82
CA LEU A 11 -14.20 10.75 -9.57
C LEU A 11 -13.01 11.01 -10.50
N ALA A 12 -13.19 11.91 -11.47
CA ALA A 12 -12.07 12.44 -12.23
C ALA A 12 -11.15 13.28 -11.32
N ILE A 13 -9.91 12.82 -11.16
CA ILE A 13 -8.86 13.50 -10.42
C ILE A 13 -8.04 14.32 -11.40
N HIS A 14 -8.14 15.64 -11.25
CA HIS A 14 -7.21 16.56 -11.86
C HIS A 14 -6.06 16.82 -10.87
N PRO A 15 -4.81 16.47 -11.19
CA PRO A 15 -3.71 16.46 -10.23
C PRO A 15 -3.52 17.79 -9.48
N THR A 16 -3.70 18.92 -10.17
CA THR A 16 -3.53 20.27 -9.62
C THR A 16 -4.81 20.98 -9.19
N ARG A 17 -6.00 20.45 -9.51
CA ARG A 17 -7.28 21.18 -9.28
C ARG A 17 -8.24 20.46 -8.35
N THR A 18 -8.17 19.14 -8.27
CA THR A 18 -9.06 18.40 -7.37
C THR A 18 -8.51 18.50 -5.95
N GLU A 19 -9.16 19.31 -5.13
CA GLU A 19 -8.82 19.52 -3.72
C GLU A 19 -8.67 18.21 -2.96
N SER A 20 -7.63 18.10 -2.12
CA SER A 20 -7.38 16.91 -1.30
C SER A 20 -8.56 16.55 -0.41
N SER A 21 -9.25 17.56 0.14
CA SER A 21 -10.47 17.36 0.93
C SER A 21 -11.60 16.69 0.13
N ALA A 22 -11.76 17.05 -1.15
CA ALA A 22 -12.77 16.47 -2.03
C ALA A 22 -12.42 15.02 -2.40
N ILE A 23 -11.14 14.75 -2.69
CA ILE A 23 -10.65 13.38 -2.94
C ILE A 23 -10.89 12.51 -1.70
N ARG A 24 -10.48 13.00 -0.52
CA ARG A 24 -10.65 12.29 0.76
C ARG A 24 -12.11 11.95 1.05
N GLU A 25 -13.03 12.91 0.93
CA GLU A 25 -14.45 12.69 1.19
C GLU A 25 -15.11 11.76 0.17
N HIS A 26 -14.57 11.66 -1.05
CA HIS A 26 -15.00 10.64 -2.00
C HIS A 26 -14.54 9.25 -1.56
N LEU A 27 -13.24 9.08 -1.27
CA LEU A 27 -12.67 7.79 -0.85
C LEU A 27 -13.26 7.27 0.45
N LYS A 28 -13.67 8.17 1.35
CA LYS A 28 -14.34 7.82 2.62
C LYS A 28 -15.62 7.01 2.46
N LYS A 29 -16.24 7.04 1.28
CA LYS A 29 -17.44 6.26 0.95
C LYS A 29 -17.12 4.82 0.57
N LEU A 30 -15.85 4.52 0.27
CA LEU A 30 -15.43 3.21 -0.16
C LEU A 30 -15.38 2.22 1.01
N PRO A 31 -15.60 0.92 0.72
CA PRO A 31 -15.36 -0.12 1.70
C PRO A 31 -13.94 -0.05 2.26
N VAL A 32 -13.77 -0.42 3.53
CA VAL A 32 -12.47 -0.49 4.24
C VAL A 32 -11.65 0.81 4.32
N PHE A 33 -12.15 1.96 3.87
CA PHE A 33 -11.45 3.26 3.99
C PHE A 33 -10.95 3.54 5.42
N SER A 34 -11.72 3.20 6.44
CA SER A 34 -11.34 3.41 7.85
C SER A 34 -9.99 2.78 8.19
N ASP A 35 -9.67 1.66 7.56
CA ASP A 35 -8.46 0.90 7.85
C ASP A 35 -7.25 1.52 7.12
N TYR A 36 -7.48 2.39 6.12
CA TYR A 36 -6.49 2.98 5.23
C TYR A 36 -6.47 4.52 5.24
N ALA A 37 -7.19 5.14 6.17
CA ALA A 37 -7.30 6.59 6.23
C ALA A 37 -5.93 7.26 6.38
N SER A 38 -5.00 6.65 7.13
CA SER A 38 -3.62 7.14 7.29
C SER A 38 -2.83 7.18 5.99
N GLU A 39 -2.94 6.14 5.16
CA GLU A 39 -2.25 6.01 3.89
C GLU A 39 -2.81 7.00 2.87
N VAL A 40 -4.14 7.16 2.84
CA VAL A 40 -4.79 8.18 2.01
C VAL A 40 -4.35 9.58 2.45
N ASP A 41 -4.42 9.88 3.75
CA ASP A 41 -4.07 11.20 4.28
C ASP A 41 -2.60 11.56 4.04
N ALA A 42 -1.70 10.56 4.12
CA ALA A 42 -0.28 10.77 3.83
C ALA A 42 -0.02 11.14 2.37
N VAL A 43 -0.66 10.45 1.41
CA VAL A 43 -0.50 10.77 -0.01
C VAL A 43 -1.12 12.11 -0.36
N LEU A 44 -2.30 12.41 0.16
CA LEU A 44 -2.94 13.71 -0.04
C LEU A 44 -2.08 14.86 0.49
N ASN A 45 -1.41 14.66 1.63
CA ASN A 45 -0.47 15.64 2.15
C ASN A 45 0.72 15.87 1.21
N ILE A 46 1.30 14.81 0.63
CA ILE A 46 2.36 14.93 -0.38
C ILE A 46 1.85 15.71 -1.61
N MET A 47 0.65 15.39 -2.09
CA MET A 47 0.04 16.08 -3.23
C MET A 47 -0.09 17.58 -2.98
N ASP A 48 -0.52 17.98 -1.77
CA ASP A 48 -0.66 19.39 -1.40
C ASP A 48 0.68 20.13 -1.35
N HIS A 49 1.77 19.49 -0.90
CA HIS A 49 3.11 20.07 -0.93
C HIS A 49 3.61 20.27 -2.36
N CYS A 50 3.35 19.30 -3.26
CA CYS A 50 3.72 19.43 -4.67
C CYS A 50 2.95 20.57 -5.37
N ARG A 51 1.65 20.74 -5.06
CA ARG A 51 0.78 21.72 -5.73
C ARG A 51 1.22 23.17 -5.52
N GLN A 52 1.87 23.48 -4.40
CA GLN A 52 2.40 24.82 -4.12
C GLN A 52 3.41 25.29 -5.18
N TRP A 53 4.09 24.35 -5.84
CA TRP A 53 5.08 24.60 -6.87
C TRP A 53 4.52 24.47 -8.30
N LEU A 54 3.22 24.19 -8.46
CA LEU A 54 2.58 23.91 -9.74
C LEU A 54 1.45 24.90 -10.03
N PRO A 55 1.77 26.13 -10.46
CA PRO A 55 0.76 27.14 -10.79
C PRO A 55 -0.14 26.68 -11.94
N GLU A 56 -1.39 27.14 -11.98
CA GLU A 56 -2.46 26.55 -12.81
C GLU A 56 -2.10 26.42 -14.30
N GLU A 57 -1.50 27.46 -14.89
CA GLU A 57 -1.21 27.54 -16.32
C GLU A 57 -0.21 26.48 -16.80
N VAL A 58 0.83 26.21 -16.00
CA VAL A 58 1.94 25.29 -16.35
C VAL A 58 1.79 23.95 -15.65
N GLY A 59 1.19 23.95 -14.45
CA GLY A 59 1.07 22.80 -13.58
C GLY A 59 0.20 21.69 -14.17
N ALA A 60 -0.88 22.03 -14.88
CA ALA A 60 -1.74 21.03 -15.52
C ALA A 60 -0.99 20.28 -16.64
N GLU A 61 -0.24 20.99 -17.48
CA GLU A 61 0.55 20.42 -18.56
C GLU A 61 1.68 19.53 -18.01
N LEU A 62 2.47 20.05 -17.06
CA LEU A 62 3.53 19.30 -16.41
C LEU A 62 3.01 18.05 -15.71
N SER A 63 1.92 18.14 -14.97
CA SER A 63 1.39 16.99 -14.21
C SER A 63 0.85 15.90 -15.13
N ASN A 64 0.16 16.27 -16.21
CA ASN A 64 -0.32 15.30 -17.19
C ASN A 64 0.85 14.61 -17.90
N ALA A 65 1.89 15.37 -18.26
CA ALA A 65 3.09 14.81 -18.86
C ALA A 65 3.84 13.89 -17.88
N ALA A 66 3.94 14.29 -16.61
CA ALA A 66 4.56 13.50 -15.55
C ALA A 66 3.84 12.17 -15.30
N LEU A 67 2.50 12.17 -15.36
CA LEU A 67 1.69 10.95 -15.27
C LEU A 67 1.88 10.05 -16.49
N GLN A 68 1.89 10.63 -17.69
CA GLN A 68 2.02 9.86 -18.93
C GLN A 68 3.40 9.21 -19.08
N TYR A 69 4.48 9.91 -18.70
CA TYR A 69 5.85 9.47 -18.91
C TYR A 69 6.56 8.99 -17.63
N ASN A 70 5.81 8.79 -16.53
CA ASN A 70 6.37 8.46 -15.22
C ASN A 70 7.33 7.26 -15.27
N ASP A 71 6.88 6.15 -15.83
CA ASP A 71 7.66 4.90 -15.92
C ASP A 71 8.92 5.07 -16.76
N ALA A 72 8.83 5.79 -17.89
CA ALA A 72 9.97 6.03 -18.77
C ALA A 72 11.04 6.89 -18.08
N ILE A 73 10.62 7.94 -17.37
CA ILE A 73 11.51 8.79 -16.58
C ILE A 73 12.14 7.96 -15.45
N TYR A 74 11.33 7.19 -14.71
CA TYR A 74 11.80 6.32 -13.63
C TYR A 74 12.85 5.31 -14.11
N GLN A 75 12.62 4.67 -15.25
CA GLN A 75 13.55 3.70 -15.82
C GLN A 75 14.92 4.32 -16.06
N VAL A 76 15.01 5.57 -16.50
CA VAL A 76 16.30 6.22 -16.72
C VAL A 76 16.93 6.69 -15.39
N ILE A 77 16.19 7.36 -14.52
CA ILE A 77 16.77 7.90 -13.28
C ILE A 77 17.21 6.80 -12.30
N SER A 78 16.57 5.62 -12.34
CA SER A 78 17.01 4.46 -11.55
C SER A 78 18.35 3.89 -11.98
N HIS A 79 18.73 4.07 -13.25
CA HIS A 79 20.03 3.62 -13.77
C HIS A 79 21.12 4.70 -13.67
N TYR A 80 20.76 5.97 -13.84
CA TYR A 80 21.72 7.07 -13.97
C TYR A 80 21.72 8.09 -12.83
N GLY A 81 20.79 7.93 -11.88
CA GLY A 81 20.64 8.73 -10.66
C GLY A 81 19.70 9.93 -10.78
N ALA A 82 19.28 10.43 -9.62
CA ALA A 82 18.31 11.52 -9.44
C ALA A 82 18.62 12.81 -10.23
N ARG A 83 19.91 13.14 -10.41
CA ARG A 83 20.36 14.31 -11.18
C ARG A 83 19.86 14.33 -12.64
N GLN A 84 19.45 13.18 -13.17
CA GLN A 84 18.95 13.08 -14.55
C GLN A 84 17.46 13.43 -14.66
N LEU A 85 16.73 13.50 -13.54
CA LEU A 85 15.27 13.66 -13.53
C LEU A 85 14.80 14.81 -14.41
N VAL A 86 15.32 16.02 -14.17
CA VAL A 86 14.88 17.22 -14.91
C VAL A 86 15.20 17.10 -16.40
N ALA A 87 16.41 16.65 -16.75
CA ALA A 87 16.84 16.52 -18.14
C ALA A 87 16.01 15.48 -18.91
N GLN A 88 15.73 14.33 -18.28
CA GLN A 88 14.93 13.27 -18.89
C GLN A 88 13.46 13.67 -19.02
N PHE A 89 12.91 14.31 -18.00
CA PHE A 89 11.56 14.85 -18.06
C PHE A 89 11.40 15.78 -19.26
N ARG A 90 12.31 16.74 -19.45
CA ARG A 90 12.30 17.65 -20.61
C ARG A 90 12.44 16.89 -21.92
N SER A 91 13.35 15.92 -22.00
CA SER A 91 13.53 15.09 -23.20
C SER A 91 12.26 14.31 -23.60
N TYR A 92 11.46 13.84 -22.65
CA TYR A 92 10.23 13.09 -22.94
C TYR A 92 9.04 13.99 -23.25
N THR A 93 8.99 15.19 -22.65
CA THR A 93 7.80 16.06 -22.66
C THR A 93 7.93 17.25 -23.60
N GLY A 94 9.15 17.68 -23.95
CA GLY A 94 9.42 18.90 -24.71
C GLY A 94 9.21 20.20 -23.92
N LEU A 95 8.96 20.12 -22.62
CA LEU A 95 8.63 21.26 -21.74
C LEU A 95 9.89 21.95 -21.20
N GLU A 96 10.71 22.48 -22.12
CA GLU A 96 12.04 23.04 -21.81
C GLU A 96 12.01 24.30 -20.92
N THR A 97 10.91 25.06 -20.95
CA THR A 97 10.79 26.36 -20.27
C THR A 97 10.33 26.26 -18.81
N ALA A 98 9.89 25.09 -18.36
CA ALA A 98 9.46 24.89 -16.98
C ALA A 98 10.65 24.96 -16.02
N ALA A 99 10.47 25.59 -14.86
CA ALA A 99 11.51 25.65 -13.84
C ALA A 99 11.76 24.25 -13.23
N ASP A 100 13.02 23.97 -12.87
CA ASP A 100 13.44 22.65 -12.37
C ASP A 100 12.59 22.18 -11.17
N VAL A 101 12.26 23.08 -10.23
CA VAL A 101 11.39 22.77 -9.08
C VAL A 101 9.99 22.34 -9.50
N GLN A 102 9.44 22.92 -10.56
CA GLN A 102 8.11 22.57 -11.08
C GLN A 102 8.14 21.18 -11.71
N VAL A 103 9.21 20.86 -12.44
CA VAL A 103 9.44 19.54 -13.02
C VAL A 103 9.56 18.46 -11.94
N ILE A 104 10.35 18.73 -10.90
CA ILE A 104 10.53 17.81 -9.77
C ILE A 104 9.22 17.62 -9.00
N ALA A 105 8.49 18.70 -8.73
CA ALA A 105 7.17 18.65 -8.07
C ALA A 105 6.14 17.89 -8.91
N ALA A 106 6.13 18.05 -10.23
CA ALA A 106 5.24 17.30 -11.13
C ALA A 106 5.54 15.80 -11.10
N PHE A 107 6.82 15.42 -11.11
CA PHE A 107 7.23 14.01 -10.97
C PHE A 107 6.79 13.42 -9.63
N ALA A 108 6.97 14.16 -8.53
CA ALA A 108 6.54 13.75 -7.20
C ALA A 108 5.00 13.60 -7.13
N LEU A 109 4.27 14.59 -7.67
CA LEU A 109 2.81 14.58 -7.74
C LEU A 109 2.29 13.38 -8.54
N ALA A 110 2.91 13.05 -9.67
CA ALA A 110 2.52 11.90 -10.48
C ALA A 110 2.67 10.59 -9.69
N ASN A 111 3.80 10.39 -9.01
CA ASN A 111 4.00 9.21 -8.16
C ASN A 111 2.99 9.14 -7.01
N ALA A 112 2.69 10.28 -6.36
CA ALA A 112 1.67 10.34 -5.32
C ALA A 112 0.29 9.95 -5.86
N VAL A 113 -0.09 10.43 -7.04
CA VAL A 113 -1.36 10.05 -7.69
C VAL A 113 -1.38 8.56 -8.04
N HIS A 114 -0.30 7.99 -8.59
CA HIS A 114 -0.22 6.55 -8.83
C HIS A 114 -0.37 5.73 -7.54
N ALA A 115 0.31 6.12 -6.46
CA ALA A 115 0.18 5.46 -5.16
C ALA A 115 -1.27 5.47 -4.66
N LEU A 116 -1.96 6.62 -4.79
CA LEU A 116 -3.37 6.74 -4.40
C LEU A 116 -4.28 5.85 -5.25
N CYS A 117 -4.02 5.75 -6.56
CA CYS A 117 -4.82 4.94 -7.46
C CYS A 117 -4.69 3.45 -7.17
N GLY A 118 -3.47 2.94 -6.97
CA GLY A 118 -3.27 1.54 -6.58
C GLY A 118 -3.93 1.22 -5.25
N LEU A 119 -3.87 2.16 -4.29
CA LEU A 119 -4.58 1.99 -3.02
C LEU A 119 -6.11 1.98 -3.21
N ALA A 120 -6.63 2.86 -4.05
CA ALA A 120 -8.07 2.97 -4.27
C ALA A 120 -8.68 1.73 -4.92
N GLU A 121 -7.94 1.02 -5.77
CA GLU A 121 -8.38 -0.28 -6.30
C GLU A 121 -8.68 -1.28 -5.17
N HIS A 122 -7.84 -1.31 -4.14
CA HIS A 122 -8.07 -2.14 -2.95
C HIS A 122 -9.28 -1.66 -2.15
N LEU A 123 -9.44 -0.34 -1.97
CA LEU A 123 -10.61 0.22 -1.27
C LEU A 123 -11.93 -0.17 -1.95
N ILE A 124 -11.96 -0.25 -3.28
CA ILE A 124 -13.16 -0.63 -4.05
C ILE A 124 -13.42 -2.14 -3.95
N ALA A 125 -12.42 -2.96 -4.30
CA ALA A 125 -12.62 -4.38 -4.57
C ALA A 125 -12.33 -5.31 -3.38
N GLN A 126 -11.70 -4.81 -2.32
CA GLN A 126 -11.28 -5.58 -1.13
C GLN A 126 -10.43 -6.84 -1.45
N GLY A 127 -9.85 -6.90 -2.65
CA GLY A 127 -8.92 -7.94 -3.08
C GLY A 127 -7.49 -7.40 -3.16
N GLN A 128 -6.50 -8.29 -3.10
CA GLN A 128 -5.09 -7.94 -3.38
C GLN A 128 -4.50 -6.83 -2.49
N GLU A 129 -4.82 -6.86 -1.18
CA GLU A 129 -4.30 -5.91 -0.17
C GLU A 129 -2.77 -5.73 -0.23
N ILE A 130 -2.03 -6.84 -0.28
CA ILE A 130 -0.56 -6.81 -0.33
C ILE A 130 -0.08 -6.16 -1.64
N PRO A 131 -0.48 -6.62 -2.85
CA PRO A 131 -0.08 -5.95 -4.09
C PRO A 131 -0.43 -4.46 -4.17
N ALA A 132 -1.57 -4.05 -3.62
CA ALA A 132 -1.95 -2.64 -3.58
C ALA A 132 -1.02 -1.82 -2.69
N LEU A 133 -0.66 -2.35 -1.51
CA LEU A 133 0.31 -1.72 -0.61
C LEU A 133 1.73 -1.72 -1.18
N GLU A 134 2.14 -2.77 -1.90
CA GLU A 134 3.44 -2.84 -2.58
C GLU A 134 3.53 -1.80 -3.71
N TYR A 135 2.47 -1.65 -4.51
CA TYR A 135 2.41 -0.63 -5.56
C TYR A 135 2.41 0.79 -4.98
N TYR A 136 1.64 1.02 -3.91
CA TYR A 136 1.66 2.26 -3.13
C TYR A 136 3.08 2.57 -2.63
N GLN A 137 3.75 1.60 -2.03
CA GLN A 137 5.10 1.75 -1.49
C GLN A 137 6.12 2.05 -2.59
N MET A 138 6.06 1.33 -3.71
CA MET A 138 6.96 1.51 -4.85
C MET A 138 6.99 2.98 -5.31
N HIS A 139 5.83 3.61 -5.49
CA HIS A 139 5.76 5.00 -5.93
C HIS A 139 6.22 5.98 -4.85
N LEU A 140 6.00 5.70 -3.57
CA LEU A 140 6.54 6.53 -2.49
C LEU A 140 8.06 6.43 -2.38
N CYS A 141 8.63 5.24 -2.56
CA CYS A 141 10.08 5.07 -2.64
C CYS A 141 10.68 5.85 -3.83
N CYS A 142 9.98 5.92 -4.98
CA CYS A 142 10.41 6.77 -6.09
C CYS A 142 10.48 8.27 -5.70
N ILE A 143 9.60 8.74 -4.82
CA ILE A 143 9.66 10.12 -4.31
C ILE A 143 10.85 10.26 -3.37
N GLU A 144 10.95 9.38 -2.36
CA GLU A 144 12.02 9.37 -1.35
C GLU A 144 13.42 9.33 -2.00
N ASP A 145 13.64 8.43 -2.95
CA ASP A 145 14.96 8.15 -3.52
C ASP A 145 15.45 9.24 -4.49
N TYR A 146 14.53 9.87 -5.23
CA TYR A 146 14.91 10.71 -6.38
C TYR A 146 14.58 12.20 -6.21
N VAL A 147 13.53 12.57 -5.46
CA VAL A 147 13.13 13.99 -5.35
C VAL A 147 14.17 14.82 -4.58
N PRO A 148 14.64 14.41 -3.38
CA PRO A 148 15.67 15.16 -2.67
C PRO A 148 16.97 15.28 -3.49
N GLY A 149 17.42 14.17 -4.09
CA GLY A 149 18.64 14.12 -4.89
C GLY A 149 18.59 14.95 -6.18
N ALA A 150 17.42 15.10 -6.80
CA ALA A 150 17.22 15.97 -7.96
C ALA A 150 17.23 17.46 -7.58
N SER A 151 16.93 17.78 -6.32
CA SER A 151 16.75 19.16 -5.84
C SER A 151 18.01 19.83 -5.31
N VAL A 152 19.13 19.11 -5.18
CA VAL A 152 20.37 19.57 -4.49
C VAL A 152 20.94 20.88 -5.05
N TRP A 153 20.65 21.19 -6.32
CA TRP A 153 21.16 22.37 -7.03
C TRP A 153 20.18 23.55 -7.06
N LEU A 154 18.97 23.36 -6.53
CA LEU A 154 17.97 24.42 -6.44
C LEU A 154 18.37 25.44 -5.37
N ASP A 155 17.65 26.56 -5.32
CA ASP A 155 17.76 27.48 -4.20
C ASP A 155 17.35 26.79 -2.87
N PRO A 156 17.79 27.32 -1.72
CA PRO A 156 17.56 26.65 -0.44
C PRO A 156 16.10 26.39 -0.08
N GLU A 157 15.18 27.26 -0.50
CA GLU A 157 13.74 27.12 -0.19
C GLU A 157 13.14 25.97 -1.00
N ALA A 158 13.39 25.96 -2.32
CA ALA A 158 12.94 24.90 -3.20
C ALA A 158 13.57 23.53 -2.87
N SER A 159 14.86 23.50 -2.53
CA SER A 159 15.53 22.27 -2.12
C SER A 159 14.98 21.74 -0.79
N ALA A 160 14.74 22.61 0.20
CA ALA A 160 14.14 22.21 1.47
C ALA A 160 12.74 21.62 1.29
N ALA A 161 11.90 22.22 0.44
CA ALA A 161 10.56 21.70 0.15
C ALA A 161 10.61 20.32 -0.53
N CYS A 162 11.57 20.09 -1.43
CA CYS A 162 11.77 18.77 -2.04
C CYS A 162 12.22 17.71 -1.03
N CYS A 163 13.10 18.08 -0.08
CA CYS A 163 13.50 17.21 1.01
C CYS A 163 12.31 16.85 1.92
N GLU A 164 11.47 17.82 2.26
CA GLU A 164 10.25 17.59 3.06
C GLU A 164 9.29 16.62 2.36
N ILE A 165 9.08 16.78 1.05
CA ILE A 165 8.30 15.84 0.23
C ILE A 165 8.90 14.42 0.30
N GLY A 166 10.23 14.30 0.22
CA GLY A 166 10.93 13.02 0.38
C GLY A 166 10.74 12.40 1.76
N ASP A 167 10.82 13.20 2.84
CA ASP A 167 10.62 12.74 4.21
C ASP A 167 9.19 12.25 4.46
N LEU A 168 8.19 12.96 3.92
CA LEU A 168 6.79 12.56 3.94
C LEU A 168 6.59 11.22 3.23
N ALA A 169 7.17 11.05 2.05
CA ALA A 169 7.11 9.81 1.29
C ALA A 169 7.80 8.65 2.02
N SER A 170 8.97 8.88 2.62
CA SER A 170 9.70 7.90 3.44
C SER A 170 8.88 7.46 4.66
N ALA A 171 8.25 8.39 5.36
CA ALA A 171 7.39 8.08 6.50
C ALA A 171 6.18 7.22 6.08
N ALA A 172 5.53 7.57 4.98
CA ALA A 172 4.38 6.88 4.44
C ALA A 172 4.73 5.48 3.89
N SER A 173 5.86 5.35 3.20
CA SER A 173 6.41 4.07 2.71
C SER A 173 6.69 3.10 3.86
N ARG A 174 7.37 3.56 4.91
CA ARG A 174 7.63 2.74 6.12
C ARG A 174 6.36 2.35 6.87
N HIS A 175 5.31 3.17 6.80
CA HIS A 175 4.02 2.80 7.38
C HIS A 175 3.35 1.67 6.61
N ALA A 176 3.34 1.77 5.27
CA ALA A 176 2.82 0.70 4.40
C ALA A 176 3.58 -0.62 4.60
N ASP A 177 4.91 -0.57 4.71
CA ASP A 177 5.77 -1.74 4.97
C ASP A 177 5.34 -2.51 6.23
N ARG A 178 5.18 -1.81 7.36
CA ARG A 178 4.72 -2.41 8.61
C ARG A 178 3.32 -3.03 8.49
N LYS A 179 2.47 -2.44 7.65
CA LYS A 179 1.13 -2.95 7.41
C LYS A 179 1.16 -4.24 6.57
N ILE A 180 1.97 -4.27 5.51
CA ILE A 180 2.24 -5.48 4.72
C ILE A 180 2.70 -6.61 5.64
N ASP A 181 3.69 -6.35 6.50
CA ASP A 181 4.19 -7.31 7.49
C ASP A 181 3.09 -7.81 8.44
N GLY A 182 2.22 -6.90 8.88
CA GLY A 182 1.05 -7.23 9.72
C GLY A 182 0.07 -8.16 9.01
N VAL A 183 -0.23 -7.89 7.74
CA VAL A 183 -1.14 -8.70 6.92
C VAL A 183 -0.53 -10.09 6.67
N LEU A 184 0.74 -10.15 6.26
CA LEU A 184 1.48 -11.39 6.06
C LEU A 184 1.53 -12.25 7.32
N SER A 185 1.83 -11.63 8.47
CA SER A 185 1.81 -12.29 9.78
C SER A 185 0.43 -12.84 10.14
N GLY A 186 -0.63 -12.08 9.84
CA GLY A 186 -2.02 -12.50 10.01
C GLY A 186 -2.38 -13.71 9.14
N ILE A 187 -1.94 -13.73 7.87
CA ILE A 187 -2.09 -14.85 6.95
C ILE A 187 -1.35 -16.08 7.48
N ALA A 188 -0.08 -15.94 7.84
CA ALA A 188 0.74 -17.03 8.38
C ALA A 188 0.10 -17.67 9.62
N ARG A 189 -0.36 -16.84 10.56
CA ARG A 189 -1.08 -17.31 11.77
C ARG A 189 -2.36 -18.05 11.42
N ARG A 190 -3.17 -17.56 10.48
CA ARG A 190 -4.40 -18.26 10.05
C ARG A 190 -4.09 -19.63 9.44
N THR A 191 -3.04 -19.71 8.63
CA THR A 191 -2.59 -20.96 8.00
C THR A 191 -2.09 -21.97 9.02
N GLU A 192 -1.34 -21.52 10.03
CA GLU A 192 -0.89 -22.36 11.15
C GLU A 192 -2.08 -22.91 11.94
N LEU A 193 -3.02 -22.03 12.34
CA LEU A 193 -4.23 -22.42 13.06
C LEU A 193 -5.07 -23.44 12.26
N ALA A 194 -5.22 -23.24 10.95
CA ALA A 194 -5.96 -24.16 10.09
C ALA A 194 -5.27 -25.53 9.95
N SER A 195 -3.93 -25.54 9.90
CA SER A 195 -3.15 -26.79 9.84
C SER A 195 -3.23 -27.56 11.16
N ARG A 196 -3.11 -26.86 12.29
CA ARG A 196 -3.32 -27.43 13.62
C ARG A 196 -4.72 -28.01 13.78
N ASP A 197 -5.75 -27.25 13.41
CA ASP A 197 -7.15 -27.68 13.57
C ASP A 197 -7.45 -28.92 12.70
N ARG A 198 -6.88 -29.01 11.48
CA ARG A 198 -6.95 -30.23 10.64
C ARG A 198 -6.24 -31.43 11.25
N ALA A 199 -5.08 -31.25 11.86
CA ALA A 199 -4.37 -32.34 12.55
C ALA A 199 -5.17 -32.86 13.76
N ILE A 200 -5.80 -31.95 14.52
CA ILE A 200 -6.70 -32.30 15.62
C ILE A 200 -7.91 -33.10 15.10
N GLU A 201 -8.52 -32.68 13.99
CA GLU A 201 -9.65 -33.39 13.37
C GLU A 201 -9.24 -34.80 12.94
N GLY A 202 -8.11 -34.95 12.25
CA GLY A 202 -7.58 -36.26 11.85
C GLY A 202 -7.36 -37.17 13.05
N LYS A 203 -6.77 -36.63 14.13
CA LYS A 203 -6.57 -37.42 15.35
C LYS A 203 -7.88 -37.76 16.06
N ALA A 204 -8.85 -36.86 16.05
CA ALA A 204 -10.16 -37.13 16.63
C ALA A 204 -10.83 -38.32 15.93
N LEU A 205 -10.72 -38.39 14.60
CA LEU A 205 -11.26 -39.48 13.80
C LEU A 205 -10.61 -40.82 14.16
N GLU A 206 -9.28 -40.86 14.30
CA GLU A 206 -8.55 -42.05 14.76
C GLU A 206 -9.04 -42.52 16.14
N LEU A 207 -9.15 -41.60 17.10
CA LEU A 207 -9.57 -41.91 18.46
C LEU A 207 -11.01 -42.44 18.51
N VAL A 208 -11.92 -41.87 17.72
CA VAL A 208 -13.31 -42.34 17.59
C VAL A 208 -13.34 -43.74 16.97
N ARG A 209 -12.59 -43.98 15.89
CA ARG A 209 -12.49 -45.31 15.25
C ARG A 209 -11.91 -46.37 16.19
N ALA A 210 -11.01 -45.97 17.09
CA ALA A 210 -10.46 -46.83 18.14
C ALA A 210 -11.39 -47.00 19.36
N GLY A 211 -12.63 -46.51 19.31
CA GLY A 211 -13.64 -46.69 20.36
C GLY A 211 -13.59 -45.67 21.49
N THR A 212 -12.90 -44.53 21.33
CA THR A 212 -12.92 -43.46 22.34
C THR A 212 -14.30 -42.80 22.38
N ALA A 213 -14.95 -42.82 23.55
CA ALA A 213 -16.20 -42.11 23.77
C ALA A 213 -16.05 -40.59 23.57
N ARG A 214 -17.06 -39.95 22.96
CA ARG A 214 -17.03 -38.51 22.62
C ARG A 214 -16.69 -37.60 23.81
N HIS A 215 -17.21 -37.89 25.01
CA HIS A 215 -16.93 -37.10 26.22
C HIS A 215 -15.45 -37.14 26.66
N ASN A 216 -14.67 -38.13 26.20
CA ASN A 216 -13.24 -38.26 26.50
C ASN A 216 -12.31 -37.67 25.42
N LEU A 217 -12.85 -37.27 24.26
CA LEU A 217 -12.04 -36.79 23.13
C LEU A 217 -11.21 -35.57 23.49
N ASN A 218 -11.81 -34.57 24.15
CA ASN A 218 -11.13 -33.33 24.51
C ASN A 218 -9.86 -33.60 25.32
N SER A 219 -9.96 -34.37 26.41
CA SER A 219 -8.81 -34.71 27.26
C SER A 219 -7.76 -35.53 26.51
N LYS A 220 -8.17 -36.52 25.71
CA LYS A 220 -7.22 -37.36 24.95
C LYS A 220 -6.50 -36.60 23.83
N LEU A 221 -7.19 -35.68 23.15
CA LEU A 221 -6.59 -34.85 22.11
C LEU A 221 -5.62 -33.84 22.69
N ARG A 222 -5.93 -33.25 23.86
CA ARG A 222 -4.98 -32.37 24.55
C ARG A 222 -3.72 -33.12 24.98
N ALA A 223 -3.88 -34.30 25.60
CA ALA A 223 -2.75 -35.14 25.99
C ALA A 223 -1.93 -35.61 24.77
N TRP A 224 -2.58 -35.86 23.63
CA TRP A 224 -1.88 -36.15 22.39
C TRP A 224 -1.10 -34.93 21.89
N GLN A 225 -1.75 -33.76 21.78
CA GLN A 225 -1.13 -32.54 21.29
C GLN A 225 0.09 -32.13 22.13
N GLU A 226 -0.01 -32.26 23.45
CA GLU A 226 1.10 -31.99 24.38
C GLU A 226 2.30 -32.90 24.14
N ARG A 227 2.07 -34.19 23.84
CA ARG A 227 3.14 -35.12 23.51
C ARG A 227 3.81 -34.82 22.17
N GLU A 228 3.05 -34.41 21.16
CA GLU A 228 3.59 -34.16 19.81
C GLU A 228 4.28 -32.79 19.70
N THR A 229 3.78 -31.77 20.42
CA THR A 229 4.20 -30.37 20.20
C THR A 229 4.79 -29.70 21.45
N GLY A 230 4.82 -30.40 22.59
CA GLY A 230 5.29 -29.84 23.86
C GLY A 230 4.30 -28.88 24.55
N ALA A 231 3.16 -28.59 23.93
CA ALA A 231 2.09 -27.78 24.50
C ALA A 231 0.70 -28.28 24.05
N SER A 232 -0.35 -27.97 24.80
CA SER A 232 -1.72 -28.25 24.37
C SER A 232 -2.61 -27.03 24.46
N LEU A 233 -3.64 -27.00 23.62
CA LEU A 233 -4.74 -26.05 23.77
C LEU A 233 -5.38 -26.20 25.16
N SER A 234 -5.94 -25.12 25.68
CA SER A 234 -6.79 -25.20 26.87
C SER A 234 -8.04 -26.07 26.61
N LYS A 235 -8.69 -26.54 27.67
CA LYS A 235 -9.94 -27.33 27.57
C LYS A 235 -11.00 -26.61 26.72
N VAL A 236 -11.14 -25.30 26.93
CA VAL A 236 -12.09 -24.45 26.22
C VAL A 236 -11.73 -24.35 24.74
N GLN A 237 -10.49 -24.00 24.42
CA GLN A 237 -10.03 -23.89 23.02
C GLN A 237 -10.15 -25.21 22.25
N MET A 238 -9.77 -26.34 22.86
CA MET A 238 -9.97 -27.66 22.26
C MET A 238 -11.46 -27.94 22.04
N GLY A 239 -12.32 -27.54 22.97
CA GLY A 239 -13.78 -27.63 22.81
C GLY A 239 -14.29 -26.85 21.60
N GLU A 240 -13.80 -25.63 21.38
CA GLU A 240 -14.16 -24.81 20.22
C GLU A 240 -13.64 -25.38 18.89
N VAL A 241 -12.49 -26.05 18.88
CA VAL A 241 -12.05 -26.82 17.70
C VAL A 241 -13.02 -27.98 17.43
N LEU A 242 -13.37 -28.76 18.46
CA LEU A 242 -14.25 -29.91 18.31
C LEU A 242 -15.66 -29.54 17.83
N LYS A 243 -16.22 -28.42 18.31
CA LYS A 243 -17.52 -27.90 17.85
C LYS A 243 -17.56 -27.56 16.36
N ARG A 244 -16.41 -27.22 15.77
CA ARG A 244 -16.28 -26.88 14.35
C ARG A 244 -16.17 -28.10 13.44
N ILE A 245 -16.04 -29.31 14.00
CA ILE A 245 -15.93 -30.56 13.24
C ILE A 245 -17.34 -31.13 12.98
N PRO A 246 -17.84 -31.13 11.73
CA PRO A 246 -19.25 -31.41 11.44
C PRO A 246 -19.71 -32.82 11.83
N TRP A 247 -18.85 -33.82 11.70
CA TRP A 247 -19.18 -35.23 11.97
C TRP A 247 -19.08 -35.62 13.46
N LEU A 248 -18.62 -34.70 14.32
CA LEU A 248 -18.58 -34.89 15.78
C LEU A 248 -19.86 -34.47 16.48
N MET A 249 -20.70 -33.66 15.82
CA MET A 249 -22.07 -33.38 16.25
C MET A 249 -22.92 -34.63 16.00
#